data_AF-A0AAU5FCV6-F1
#
_entry.id   AF-A0AAU5FCV6-F1
#
_cell.length_a   1.000
_cell.length_b   1.000
_cell.length_c   1.000
_cell.angle_alpha   90.00
_cell.angle_beta   90.00
_cell.angle_gamma   90.00
#
_symmetry.space_group_name_H-M   'P 1'
#
loop_
_entity.id
_entity.type
_entity.pdbx_description
1 polymer ?
#
loop_
_entity_poly.entity_id
_entity_poly.type
_entity_poly.pdbx_seq_one_letter_code
_entity_poly.pdbx_strand_id
1 'polypeptide(L)' 'MSKRAMIAAGGVVVGLILIPLIGFLPALLVLIGVPVVAYLMLDPSQRRRLRHITRKELR' A
#
# COMPACT_ATOMS: atom_id res chain seq x y z
N MET A 1 14.78 11.50 -8.44
CA MET A 1 13.63 11.13 -7.59
C MET A 1 13.96 9.84 -6.84
N SER A 2 13.79 9.78 -5.51
CA SER A 2 13.99 8.52 -4.79
C SER A 2 12.83 7.55 -5.10
N LYS A 3 13.08 6.24 -5.11
CA LYS A 3 12.01 5.23 -5.33
C LYS A 3 10.85 5.40 -4.33
N ARG A 4 11.18 5.80 -3.09
CA ARG A 4 10.20 6.11 -2.04
C ARG A 4 9.32 7.31 -2.40
N ALA A 5 9.90 8.38 -2.95
CA ALA A 5 9.15 9.54 -3.43
C ALA A 5 8.21 9.18 -4.59
N MET A 6 8.65 8.32 -5.51
CA MET A 6 7.81 7.83 -6.61
C MET A 6 6.61 7.01 -6.11
N ILE A 7 6.83 6.12 -5.14
CA ILE A 7 5.77 5.32 -4.52
C ILE A 7 4.76 6.22 -3.79
N ALA A 8 5.25 7.20 -3.01
CA ALA A 8 4.39 8.15 -2.31
C ALA A 8 3.55 8.99 -3.29
N ALA A 9 4.17 9.52 -4.35
CA ALA A 9 3.48 10.28 -5.38
C ALA A 9 2.41 9.41 -6.08
N GLY A 10 2.71 8.14 -6.38
CA GLY A 10 1.73 7.21 -6.92
C GLY A 10 0.51 7.03 -6.02
N GLY A 11 0.72 6.89 -4.70
CA GLY A 11 -0.37 6.81 -3.73
C GLY A 11 -1.26 8.07 -3.72
N VAL A 12 -0.65 9.25 -3.79
CA VAL A 12 -1.38 10.53 -3.85
C VAL A 12 -2.20 10.64 -5.13
N VAL A 13 -1.63 10.31 -6.29
CA VAL A 13 -2.34 10.34 -7.58
C VAL A 13 -3.55 9.40 -7.57
N VAL A 14 -3.38 8.18 -7.06
CA VAL A 14 -4.49 7.22 -6.92
C VAL A 14 -5.57 7.77 -6.00
N GLY A 15 -5.21 8.38 -4.87
CA GLY A 15 -6.17 9.01 -3.96
C GLY A 15 -6.95 10.16 -4.62
N LEU A 16 -6.26 11.03 -5.36
CA LEU A 16 -6.87 12.15 -6.09
C LEU A 16 -7.85 11.69 -7.17
N ILE A 17 -7.65 10.50 -7.74
CA ILE A 17 -8.57 9.91 -8.73
C ILE A 17 -9.75 9.20 -8.02
N LEU A 18 -9.48 8.44 -6.96
CA LEU A 18 -10.52 7.66 -6.27
C LEU A 18 -11.53 8.53 -5.53
N ILE A 19 -11.08 9.57 -4.81
CA ILE A 19 -11.96 10.42 -4.00
C ILE A 19 -13.12 11.04 -4.80
N PRO A 20 -12.91 11.68 -5.97
CA PRO A 20 -14.02 12.21 -6.75
C PRO A 20 -14.88 11.12 -7.41
N LEU A 21 -14.32 9.92 -7.66
CA LEU A 21 -15.05 8.84 -8.34
C LEU A 21 -16.05 8.12 -7.43
N ILE A 22 -15.66 7.83 -6.20
CA ILE A 22 -16.46 7.00 -5.27
C ILE A 22 -16.75 7.70 -3.94
N GLY A 23 -16.18 8.87 -3.70
CA GLY A 23 -16.28 9.59 -2.42
C GLY A 23 -15.14 9.26 -1.47
N PHE A 24 -14.91 10.13 -0.48
CA PHE A 24 -13.76 10.04 0.41
C PHE A 24 -13.67 8.72 1.19
N LEU A 25 -14.76 8.31 1.84
CA LEU A 25 -14.77 7.15 2.73
C LEU A 25 -14.49 5.83 1.99
N PRO A 26 -15.18 5.49 0.89
CA PRO A 26 -14.85 4.29 0.13
C PRO A 26 -13.50 4.39 -0.59
N ALA A 27 -13.06 5.57 -1.04
CA ALA A 27 -11.71 5.76 -1.57
C ALA A 27 -10.64 5.41 -0.52
N LEU A 28 -10.83 5.83 0.73
CA LEU A 28 -9.95 5.49 1.85
C LEU A 28 -9.94 3.98 2.11
N LEU A 29 -11.11 3.34 2.08
CA LEU A 29 -11.22 1.88 2.22
C LEU A 29 -10.49 1.14 1.10
N VAL A 30 -10.53 1.63 -0.15
CA VAL A 30 -9.77 1.03 -1.26
C VAL A 30 -8.27 1.22 -1.06
N LEU A 31 -7.85 2.45 -0.72
CA LEU A 31 -6.43 2.79 -0.55
C LEU A 31 -5.74 1.96 0.53
N ILE A 32 -6.48 1.59 1.59
CA ILE A 32 -5.98 0.74 2.68
C ILE A 32 -6.28 -0.74 2.42
N GLY A 33 -7.52 -1.04 2.02
CA GLY A 33 -8.03 -2.39 1.87
C GLY A 33 -7.32 -3.18 0.79
N VAL A 34 -6.99 -2.56 -0.34
CA VAL A 34 -6.27 -3.24 -1.43
C VAL A 34 -4.88 -3.72 -0.96
N PRO A 35 -4.00 -2.88 -0.39
CA PRO A 35 -2.74 -3.36 0.19
C PRO A 35 -2.91 -4.43 1.27
N VAL A 36 -3.93 -4.31 2.13
CA VAL A 36 -4.21 -5.30 3.19
C VAL A 36 -4.58 -6.64 2.59
N VAL A 37 -5.53 -6.68 1.66
CA VAL A 37 -5.95 -7.90 0.97
C VAL A 37 -4.79 -8.50 0.18
N ALA A 38 -4.03 -7.67 -0.54
CA ALA A 38 -2.84 -8.12 -1.26
C ALA A 38 -1.83 -8.79 -0.32
N TYR A 39 -1.57 -8.21 0.86
CA TYR A 39 -0.68 -8.79 1.86
C TYR A 39 -1.21 -10.12 2.43
N LEU A 40 -2.52 -10.22 2.64
CA LEU A 40 -3.16 -11.44 3.14
C LEU A 40 -3.16 -12.56 2.09
N MET A 41 -3.26 -12.21 0.80
CA MET A 41 -3.15 -13.12 -0.33
C MET A 41 -1.72 -13.64 -0.59
N LEU A 42 -0.69 -13.02 0.00
CA LEU A 42 0.68 -13.53 -0.12
C LEU A 42 0.80 -14.92 0.52
N ASP A 43 1.60 -15.77 -0.13
CA ASP A 43 1.99 -17.06 0.44
C ASP A 43 2.67 -16.87 1.81
N PRO A 44 2.53 -17.83 2.73
CA PRO A 44 3.18 -17.76 4.04
C PRO A 44 4.69 -17.51 3.97
N SER A 45 5.38 -18.05 2.94
CA SER A 45 6.81 -17.85 2.71
C SER A 45 7.14 -16.41 2.32
N GLN A 46 6.38 -15.81 1.39
CA GLN A 46 6.53 -14.42 0.97
C GLN A 46 6.25 -13.47 2.12
N ARG A 47 5.15 -13.70 2.86
CA ARG A 47 4.77 -12.89 4.03
C ARG A 47 5.83 -12.92 5.14
N ARG A 48 6.42 -14.09 5.42
CA ARG A 48 7.52 -14.24 6.39
C ARG A 48 8.77 -13.48 5.94
N ARG A 49 9.16 -13.62 4.68
CA ARG A 49 10.31 -12.90 4.11
C ARG A 49 10.11 -11.39 4.18
N LEU A 50 8.93 -10.90 3.81
CA LEU A 50 8.59 -9.48 3.87
C LEU A 50 8.71 -8.94 5.31
N ARG A 51 8.10 -9.62 6.29
CA ARG A 51 8.21 -9.26 7.71
C ARG A 51 9.65 -9.22 8.22
N HIS A 52 10.50 -10.13 7.75
CA HIS A 52 11.90 -10.16 8.16
C HIS A 52 12.70 -9.01 7.55
N ILE A 53 12.48 -8.69 6.27
CA ILE A 53 13.10 -7.52 5.61
C ILE A 53 12.67 -6.24 6.32
N THR A 54 11.37 -6.04 6.53
CA THR A 54 10.86 -4.85 7.22
C THR A 54 11.45 -4.69 8.61
N ARG A 55 11.61 -5.78 9.39
CA ARG A 55 12.26 -5.70 10.71
C ARG A 55 13.74 -5.32 10.68
N LYS A 56 14.46 -5.62 9.61
CA LYS A 56 15.86 -5.20 9.44
C LYS A 56 15.97 -3.71 9.12
N GLU A 57 15.04 -3.17 8.35
CA GLU A 57 14.99 -1.73 7.99
C GLU A 57 14.51 -0.83 9.15
N LEU A 58 13.94 -1.42 10.21
CA LEU A 58 13.46 -0.70 11.41
C LEU A 58 14.48 -0.70 12.57
N ARG A 59 15.64 -1.35 12.41
CA ARG A 59 16.79 -1.27 13.32
C ARG A 59 17.76 -0.20 12.85
#